data_AF-A0A920V9K4-F1
#
_entry.id   AF-A0A920V9K4-F1
#
_cell.length_a   1.000
_cell.length_b   1.000
_cell.length_c   1.000
_cell.angle_alpha   90.00
_cell.angle_beta   90.00
_cell.angle_gamma   90.00
#
_symmetry.space_group_name_H-M   'P 1'
#
loop_
_entity.id
_entity.type
_entity.pdbx_description
1 polymer ?
#
loop_
_entity_poly.entity_id
_entity_poly.type
_entity_poly.pdbx_seq_one_letter_code
_entity_poly.pdbx_strand_id
1 'polypeptide(L)'
;MLAFRGLWPIRLLPDVTGSHFKPRAKHVILCYMSGGVSQVDSFDPKPKLRDLHGKPMPVKILRTQFNNNGNVRALPFELKRYGQSGPR
;
A
#
# COMPACT_ATOMS: atom_id res chain seq x y z
N MET A 1 -24.11 17.03 36.81
CA MET A 1 -22.89 17.19 35.98
C MET A 1 -21.70 16.68 36.81
N LEU A 2 -20.76 15.97 36.18
CA LEU A 2 -19.58 15.25 36.71
C LEU A 2 -19.77 13.76 37.03
N ALA A 3 -19.24 12.91 36.15
CA ALA A 3 -19.19 11.46 36.27
C ALA A 3 -17.78 10.93 35.97
N PHE A 4 -17.22 10.19 36.93
CA PHE A 4 -16.31 9.05 36.80
C PHE A 4 -15.03 9.22 35.97
N ARG A 5 -13.98 9.78 36.59
CA ARG A 5 -12.60 9.76 36.07
C ARG A 5 -11.58 9.18 37.05
N GLY A 6 -12.02 8.37 38.01
CA GLY A 6 -11.19 8.01 39.18
C GLY A 6 -11.27 6.56 39.68
N LEU A 7 -11.91 5.63 38.97
CA LEU A 7 -12.20 4.30 39.53
C LEU A 7 -11.54 3.11 38.81
N TRP A 8 -10.48 3.33 38.04
CA TRP A 8 -9.66 2.22 37.54
C TRP A 8 -8.16 2.51 37.69
N PRO A 9 -7.43 1.73 38.50
CA PRO A 9 -5.99 1.85 38.56
C PRO A 9 -5.42 1.28 37.25
N ILE A 10 -4.94 2.16 36.38
CA ILE A 10 -4.10 1.83 35.21
C ILE A 10 -2.79 1.09 35.60
N ARG A 11 -2.55 0.84 36.90
CA ARG A 11 -1.29 0.32 37.45
C ARG A 11 -1.24 -1.20 37.70
N LEU A 12 -2.21 -1.99 37.23
CA LEU A 12 -2.20 -3.46 37.42
C LEU A 12 -1.83 -4.26 36.17
N LEU A 13 -1.48 -3.61 35.07
CA LEU A 13 -0.74 -4.31 34.03
C LEU A 13 0.67 -4.58 34.60
N PRO A 14 1.18 -5.83 34.56
CA PRO A 14 2.57 -6.07 34.87
C PRO A 14 3.38 -5.07 34.04
N ASP A 15 4.37 -4.44 34.67
CA ASP A 15 5.38 -3.65 33.96
C ASP A 15 5.96 -4.61 32.92
N VAL A 16 5.41 -4.56 31.69
CA VAL A 16 5.98 -5.25 30.55
C VAL A 16 7.28 -4.53 30.41
N THR A 17 8.31 -5.14 31.02
CA THR A 17 9.65 -4.62 31.20
C THR A 17 9.97 -3.79 29.99
N GLY A 18 9.97 -2.47 30.21
CA GLY A 18 10.16 -1.53 29.13
C GLY A 18 11.39 -1.97 28.36
N SER A 19 11.28 -2.08 27.03
CA SER A 19 12.43 -2.37 26.16
C SER A 19 13.66 -1.65 26.71
N HIS A 20 14.77 -2.37 26.90
CA HIS A 20 16.02 -1.80 27.40
C HIS A 20 16.46 -0.54 26.62
N PHE A 21 15.93 -0.36 25.41
CA PHE A 21 16.12 0.80 24.56
C PHE A 21 14.86 1.67 24.46
N LYS A 22 15.06 2.99 24.46
CA LYS A 22 13.99 3.94 24.15
C LYS A 22 13.50 3.71 22.71
N PRO A 23 12.18 3.63 22.48
CA PRO A 23 11.64 3.48 21.14
C PRO A 23 12.02 4.69 20.29
N ARG A 24 12.62 4.45 19.11
CA ARG A 24 13.07 5.49 18.18
C ARG A 24 11.99 5.89 17.17
N ALA A 25 11.09 4.96 16.83
CA ALA A 25 10.00 5.18 15.89
C ALA A 25 8.90 6.01 16.55
N LYS A 26 8.58 7.17 15.95
CA LYS A 26 7.50 8.06 16.41
C LYS A 26 6.16 7.78 15.75
N HIS A 27 6.19 7.26 14.52
CA HIS A 27 5.01 6.96 13.71
C HIS A 27 5.22 5.64 12.95
N VAL A 28 4.15 4.85 12.84
CA VAL A 28 4.09 3.65 12.01
C VAL A 28 3.00 3.87 10.98
N ILE A 29 3.36 3.95 9.71
CA ILE A 29 2.42 4.09 8.59
C ILE A 29 2.24 2.72 7.97
N LEU A 30 1.06 2.14 8.11
CA LEU A 30 0.69 0.87 7.49
C LEU A 30 -0.07 1.15 6.19
N CYS A 31 0.54 0.87 5.05
CA CYS A 31 -0.13 0.94 3.74
C CYS A 31 -0.74 -0.44 3.41
N TYR A 32 -2.05 -0.58 3.61
CA TYR A 32 -2.77 -1.79 3.20
C TYR A 32 -3.12 -1.71 1.70
N MET A 33 -2.44 -2.50 0.89
CA MET A 33 -2.66 -2.58 -0.56
C MET A 33 -3.11 -3.99 -0.93
N SER A 34 -4.19 -4.10 -1.70
CA SER A 34 -4.60 -5.38 -2.31
C SER A 34 -3.53 -5.79 -3.33
N GLY A 35 -2.71 -6.79 -2.99
CA GLY A 35 -1.65 -7.32 -3.86
C GLY A 35 -0.29 -6.63 -3.80
N GLY A 36 -0.10 -5.61 -2.94
CA GLY A 36 1.19 -4.92 -2.78
C GLY A 36 1.69 -4.20 -4.04
N VAL A 37 2.91 -3.66 -3.97
CA VAL A 37 3.63 -3.08 -5.11
C VAL A 37 4.53 -4.15 -5.70
N SER A 38 4.19 -4.64 -6.90
CA SER A 38 5.02 -5.60 -7.64
C SER A 38 6.15 -4.88 -8.38
N GLN A 39 7.39 -5.37 -8.24
CA GLN A 39 8.54 -4.84 -8.99
C GLN A 39 8.33 -5.00 -10.50
N VAL A 40 7.75 -6.13 -10.92
CA VAL A 40 7.41 -6.42 -12.31
C VAL A 40 6.40 -5.40 -12.84
N ASP A 41 5.49 -4.95 -11.98
CA ASP A 41 4.38 -4.11 -12.43
C ASP A 41 4.65 -2.61 -12.39
N SER A 42 5.59 -2.17 -11.55
CA SER A 42 5.70 -0.76 -11.17
C SER A 42 6.67 0.05 -12.05
N PHE A 43 7.66 -0.60 -12.66
CA PHE A 43 8.76 0.10 -13.33
C PHE A 43 9.09 -0.41 -14.73
N ASP A 44 8.20 -1.22 -15.32
CA ASP A 44 8.33 -1.72 -16.68
C ASP A 44 7.49 -0.88 -17.66
N PRO A 45 8.03 -0.42 -18.81
CA PRO A 45 7.25 0.27 -19.82
C PRO A 45 6.18 -0.64 -20.42
N LYS A 46 4.92 -0.30 -20.16
CA LYS A 46 3.75 -1.03 -20.65
C LYS A 46 2.99 -0.19 -21.69
N PRO A 47 3.43 -0.16 -22.97
CA PRO A 47 2.81 0.69 -24.00
C PRO A 47 1.33 0.37 -24.19
N LYS A 48 0.97 -0.93 -24.17
CA LYS A 48 -0.44 -1.37 -24.28
C LYS A 48 -1.34 -0.82 -23.17
N LEU A 49 -0.82 -0.61 -21.96
CA LEU A 49 -1.62 -0.02 -20.88
C LEU A 49 -1.87 1.47 -21.11
N ARG A 50 -0.97 2.18 -21.83
CA ARG A 50 -1.20 3.56 -22.27
C ARG A 50 -2.31 3.60 -23.34
N ASP A 51 -2.25 2.71 -24.33
CA ASP A 51 -3.25 2.65 -25.41
C ASP A 51 -4.66 2.28 -24.94
N LEU A 52 -4.72 1.47 -23.88
CA LEU A 52 -5.96 1.02 -23.26
C LEU A 52 -6.39 1.88 -22.07
N HIS A 53 -5.69 2.97 -21.78
CA HIS A 53 -6.00 3.79 -20.62
C HIS A 53 -7.46 4.26 -20.63
N GLY A 54 -8.17 4.03 -19.52
CA GLY A 54 -9.56 4.43 -19.35
C GLY A 54 -10.57 3.54 -20.06
N LYS A 55 -10.15 2.52 -20.81
CA LYS A 55 -11.04 1.53 -21.44
C LYS A 55 -11.40 0.41 -20.45
N PRO A 56 -12.56 -0.26 -20.61
CA PRO A 56 -12.91 -1.41 -19.79
C PRO A 56 -11.88 -2.54 -19.97
N MET A 57 -11.74 -3.38 -18.95
CA MET A 57 -10.82 -4.53 -18.99
C MET A 57 -11.19 -5.45 -20.17
N PRO A 58 -10.27 -5.70 -21.12
CA PRO A 58 -10.58 -6.49 -22.32
C PRO A 58 -10.69 -7.99 -22.06
N VAL A 59 -10.29 -8.45 -20.87
CA VAL A 59 -10.32 -9.86 -20.47
C VAL A 59 -11.46 -10.14 -19.49
N LYS A 60 -12.04 -11.35 -19.61
CA LYS A 60 -13.06 -11.82 -18.67
C LYS A 60 -12.45 -11.89 -17.27
N ILE A 61 -13.04 -11.14 -16.34
CA ILE A 61 -12.61 -11.11 -14.95
C ILE A 61 -12.87 -12.49 -14.34
N LEU A 62 -11.80 -13.14 -13.86
CA LEU A 62 -11.88 -14.42 -13.17
C LEU A 62 -12.50 -14.24 -11.78
N ARG A 63 -13.24 -15.24 -11.31
CA ARG A 63 -13.91 -15.23 -9.99
C ARG A 63 -12.93 -15.08 -8.80
N THR A 64 -11.63 -15.29 -9.02
CA THR A 64 -10.55 -15.11 -8.03
C THR A 64 -10.12 -13.66 -7.84
N GLN A 65 -10.63 -12.73 -8.65
CA GLN A 65 -10.37 -11.29 -8.51
C GLN A 65 -11.40 -10.70 -7.53
N PHE A 66 -10.95 -10.25 -6.36
CA PHE A 66 -11.83 -9.81 -5.27
C PHE A 66 -12.30 -8.35 -5.39
N ASN A 67 -11.78 -7.58 -6.35
CA ASN A 67 -12.02 -6.14 -6.46
C ASN A 67 -12.83 -5.78 -7.71
N ASN A 68 -13.52 -4.64 -7.67
CA ASN A 68 -14.05 -4.00 -8.88
C ASN A 68 -12.88 -3.41 -9.68
N ASN A 69 -12.31 -4.21 -10.57
CA ASN A 69 -11.08 -3.88 -11.32
C ASN A 69 -11.22 -2.64 -12.22
N GLY A 70 -12.45 -2.17 -12.47
CA GLY A 70 -12.71 -0.91 -13.18
C GLY A 70 -12.08 -0.88 -14.58
N ASN A 71 -11.67 0.32 -14.99
CA ASN A 71 -11.01 0.54 -16.28
C ASN A 71 -9.50 0.36 -16.16
N VAL A 72 -8.88 0.01 -17.30
CA VAL A 72 -7.43 -0.15 -17.40
C VAL A 72 -6.73 1.17 -17.05
N ARG A 73 -5.83 1.11 -16.07
CA ARG A 73 -5.03 2.25 -15.64
C ARG A 73 -3.63 2.16 -16.25
N ALA A 74 -3.23 3.21 -16.97
CA ALA A 74 -1.86 3.37 -17.42
C ALA A 74 -0.94 3.70 -16.23
N LEU A 75 0.36 3.48 -16.40
CA LEU A 75 1.35 3.94 -15.45
C LEU A 75 1.22 5.46 -15.29
N PRO A 76 1.09 6.01 -14.07
CA PRO A 76 0.93 7.44 -13.86
C PRO A 76 2.23 8.23 -14.10
N PHE A 77 3.36 7.53 -14.20
CA PHE A 77 4.68 8.11 -14.38
C PHE A 77 5.18 7.90 -15.81
N GLU A 78 5.84 8.91 -16.37
CA GLU A 78 6.57 8.78 -17.62
C GLU A 78 7.95 8.18 -17.34
N LEU A 79 8.20 6.99 -17.86
CA LEU A 79 9.51 6.35 -17.74
C LEU A 79 10.47 6.96 -18.75
N LYS A 80 11.60 7.48 -18.25
CA LYS A 80 12.72 7.94 -19.07
C LYS A 80 13.87 6.95 -18.90
N ARG A 81 14.54 6.62 -20.01
CA ARG A 81 15.71 5.76 -19.97
C ARG A 81 16.86 6.53 -19.33
N TYR A 82 17.35 6.03 -18.19
CA TYR A 82 18.58 6.50 -17.58
C TYR A 82 19.61 5.36 -17.62
N GLY A 83 20.80 5.65 -18.15
CA GLY A 83 21.88 4.67 -18.30
C GLY A 83 21.68 3.67 -19.45
N GLN A 84 22.57 2.67 -19.51
CA GLN A 84 22.63 1.73 -20.64
C GLN A 84 21.68 0.53 -20.50
N SER A 85 21.29 0.15 -19.27
CA SER A 85 20.51 -1.07 -18.96
C SER A 85 19.01 -0.84 -18.73
N GLY A 86 18.50 0.39 -18.91
CA GLY A 86 17.07 0.68 -18.75
C GLY A 86 16.22 0.19 -19.95
N PRO A 87 14.95 -0.18 -19.72
CA PRO A 87 14.04 -0.64 -20.76
C PRO A 87 13.68 0.51 -21.74
N ARG A 88 13.40 0.15 -23.00
CA ARG A 88 13.18 1.06 -24.15
C ARG A 88 11.73 1.51 -24.26
#